data_AF-A0AAU9AFX1-F1
#
_entry.id   AF-A0AAU9AFX1-F1
#
_cell.length_a   1.000
_cell.length_b   1.000
_cell.length_c   1.000
_cell.angle_alpha   90.00
_cell.angle_beta   90.00
_cell.angle_gamma   90.00
#
_symmetry.space_group_name_H-M   'P 1'
#
loop_
_entity.id
_entity.type
_entity.pdbx_description
1 polymer ?
#
loop_
_entity_poly.entity_id
_entity_poly.type
_entity_poly.pdbx_seq_one_letter_code
_entity_poly.pdbx_strand_id
1 'polypeptide(L)'
;MKIVSAANAMILNPDKITSVIPSIMNGSELFFMYDGKYKWSISSLDNGSQHSLYYYPTDLSLQDLSAMGIDDWEDFPYMVRYSAKDIGTREAKETFAELYRVVKEQLFGLNQVLSDIISTANWGASS
;
A
#
# COMPACT_ATOMS: atom_id res chain seq x y z
N MET A 1 6.97 -17.58 0.26
CA MET A 1 7.60 -16.91 -0.92
C MET A 1 8.10 -15.53 -0.48
N LYS A 2 9.31 -15.08 -0.87
CA LYS A 2 9.94 -13.87 -0.29
C LYS A 2 9.09 -12.60 -0.33
N ILE A 3 8.41 -12.30 -1.46
CA ILE A 3 7.58 -11.10 -1.56
C ILE A 3 6.36 -11.14 -0.64
N VAL A 4 5.72 -12.29 -0.47
CA VAL A 4 4.61 -12.46 0.49
C VAL A 4 5.11 -12.28 1.92
N SER A 5 6.27 -12.85 2.25
CA SER A 5 6.90 -12.64 3.55
C SER A 5 7.27 -11.17 3.80
N ALA A 6 7.72 -10.45 2.77
CA ALA A 6 8.01 -9.02 2.87
C ALA A 6 6.72 -8.19 3.07
N ALA A 7 5.66 -8.47 2.32
CA ALA A 7 4.37 -7.81 2.48
C ALA A 7 3.76 -8.08 3.88
N ASN A 8 3.86 -9.31 4.40
CA ASN A 8 3.48 -9.63 5.77
C ASN A 8 4.32 -8.82 6.79
N ALA A 9 5.63 -8.65 6.56
CA ALA A 9 6.45 -7.81 7.43
C ALA A 9 6.01 -6.33 7.38
N MET A 10 5.62 -5.81 6.22
CA MET A 10 5.08 -4.45 6.09
C MET A 10 3.76 -4.28 6.86
N ILE A 11 2.85 -5.27 6.76
CA ILE A 11 1.57 -5.29 7.50
C ILE A 11 1.82 -5.29 9.01
N LEU A 12 2.75 -6.11 9.49
CA LEU A 12 3.06 -6.24 10.92
C LEU A 12 3.81 -5.04 11.50
N ASN A 13 4.35 -4.15 10.66
CA ASN A 13 5.10 -2.95 11.07
C ASN A 13 4.54 -1.72 10.33
N PRO A 14 3.27 -1.36 10.54
CA PRO A 14 2.60 -0.33 9.76
C PRO A 14 3.16 1.07 10.05
N ASP A 15 3.84 1.27 11.18
CA ASP A 15 4.58 2.48 11.56
C ASP A 15 5.77 2.77 10.64
N LYS A 16 6.30 1.74 9.96
CA LYS A 16 7.36 1.90 8.96
C LYS A 16 6.84 2.31 7.59
N ILE A 17 5.51 2.27 7.37
CA ILE A 17 4.87 2.76 6.16
C ILE A 17 4.66 4.27 6.34
N THR A 18 5.35 5.05 5.53
CA THR A 18 5.39 6.52 5.63
C THR A 18 5.19 7.16 4.26
N SER A 19 4.93 8.47 4.23
CA SER A 19 4.82 9.24 3.00
C SER A 19 3.83 8.66 1.98
N VAL A 20 2.68 8.18 2.47
CA VAL A 20 1.66 7.57 1.61
C VAL A 20 0.97 8.64 0.78
N ILE A 21 0.96 8.48 -0.55
CA ILE A 21 0.27 9.37 -1.48
C ILE A 21 -0.49 8.56 -2.54
N PRO A 22 -1.69 8.99 -2.95
CA PRO A 22 -2.42 8.32 -4.03
C PRO A 22 -1.81 8.69 -5.39
N SER A 23 -1.97 7.80 -6.37
CA SER A 23 -1.78 8.15 -7.78
C SER A 23 -2.67 9.33 -8.14
N ILE A 24 -2.10 10.34 -8.79
CA ILE A 24 -2.84 11.50 -9.28
C ILE A 24 -3.83 11.09 -10.38
N MET A 25 -3.53 10.01 -11.11
CA MET A 25 -4.28 9.60 -12.29
C MET A 25 -5.53 8.79 -12.00
N ASN A 26 -5.52 7.88 -11.01
CA ASN A 26 -6.63 6.93 -10.84
C ASN A 26 -7.00 6.60 -9.38
N GLY A 27 -6.29 7.10 -8.37
CA GLY A 27 -6.61 6.92 -6.93
C GLY A 27 -6.66 5.46 -6.43
N SER A 28 -6.55 4.48 -7.31
CA SER A 28 -6.60 3.04 -7.03
C SER A 28 -5.20 2.45 -6.77
N GLU A 29 -4.17 3.25 -7.02
CA GLU A 29 -2.79 2.97 -6.67
C GLU A 29 -2.31 3.92 -5.58
N LEU A 30 -1.65 3.36 -4.57
CA LEU A 30 -1.12 4.07 -3.42
C LEU A 30 0.39 3.89 -3.38
N PHE A 31 1.13 4.99 -3.46
CA PHE A 31 2.58 5.05 -3.32
C PHE A 31 2.95 5.27 -1.86
N PHE A 32 4.04 4.66 -1.41
CA PHE A 32 4.51 4.79 -0.04
C PHE A 32 6.01 4.51 0.09
N MET A 33 6.59 4.99 1.18
CA MET A 33 7.94 4.67 1.61
C MET A 33 7.89 3.63 2.72
N TYR A 34 8.71 2.59 2.63
CA TYR A 34 8.91 1.64 3.71
C TYR A 34 10.28 1.84 4.38
N ASP A 35 10.29 1.93 5.71
CA ASP A 35 11.49 2.07 6.54
C ASP A 35 12.34 3.30 6.16
N GLY A 36 11.69 4.35 5.65
CA GLY A 36 12.33 5.57 5.16
C GLY A 36 13.25 5.39 3.95
N LYS A 37 13.29 4.20 3.33
CA LYS A 37 14.30 3.83 2.33
C LYS A 37 13.73 3.29 1.02
N TYR A 38 12.74 2.43 1.10
CA TYR A 38 12.27 1.67 -0.07
C TYR A 38 10.97 2.25 -0.61
N LYS A 39 10.95 2.65 -1.89
CA LYS A 39 9.77 3.17 -2.58
C LYS A 39 8.94 2.01 -3.13
N TRP A 40 7.66 2.00 -2.77
CA TRP A 40 6.72 0.99 -3.22
C TRP A 40 5.42 1.65 -3.66
N SER A 41 4.65 0.94 -4.48
CA SER A 41 3.22 1.22 -4.62
C SER A 41 2.43 -0.08 -4.53
N ILE A 42 1.17 0.04 -4.15
CA ILE A 42 0.22 -1.06 -4.22
C ILE A 42 -1.06 -0.60 -4.92
N SER A 43 -1.46 -1.33 -5.95
CA SER A 43 -2.66 -1.05 -6.73
C SER A 43 -3.77 -2.05 -6.42
N SER A 44 -5.01 -1.57 -6.53
CA SER A 44 -6.24 -2.33 -6.40
C SER A 44 -7.08 -2.16 -7.66
N LEU A 45 -7.14 -3.19 -8.49
CA LEU A 45 -7.92 -3.23 -9.72
C LEU A 45 -9.14 -4.14 -9.57
N ASP A 46 -10.02 -4.12 -10.58
CA ASP A 46 -11.22 -4.95 -10.66
C ASP A 46 -12.04 -4.93 -9.37
N ASN A 47 -12.39 -3.71 -8.93
CA ASN A 47 -13.13 -3.44 -7.69
C ASN A 47 -12.52 -4.07 -6.43
N GLY A 48 -11.18 -4.14 -6.36
CA GLY A 48 -10.46 -4.68 -5.21
C GLY A 48 -10.25 -6.19 -5.25
N SER A 49 -10.55 -6.85 -6.37
CA SER A 49 -10.29 -8.29 -6.51
C SER A 49 -8.86 -8.61 -6.98
N GLN A 50 -8.14 -7.64 -7.55
CA GLN A 50 -6.78 -7.83 -8.05
C GLN A 50 -5.83 -6.80 -7.45
N HIS A 51 -4.77 -7.29 -6.81
CA HIS A 51 -3.75 -6.45 -6.20
C HIS A 51 -2.38 -6.72 -6.82
N SER A 52 -1.63 -5.64 -7.08
CA SER A 52 -0.24 -5.69 -7.52
C SER A 52 0.62 -4.79 -6.66
N LEU A 53 1.81 -5.28 -6.28
CA LEU A 53 2.80 -4.57 -5.48
C LEU A 53 4.00 -4.27 -6.38
N TYR A 54 4.46 -3.03 -6.37
CA TYR A 54 5.53 -2.53 -7.23
C TYR A 54 6.68 -1.99 -6.38
N TYR A 55 7.91 -2.33 -6.78
CA TYR A 55 9.13 -1.79 -6.20
C TYR A 55 9.85 -0.89 -7.21
N TYR A 56 10.34 0.25 -6.74
CA TYR A 56 10.97 1.27 -7.59
C TYR A 56 12.43 1.50 -7.19
N PRO A 57 13.40 0.82 -7.82
CA PRO A 57 14.84 1.06 -7.64
C PRO A 57 15.30 2.30 -8.43
N THR A 58 14.73 3.46 -8.13
CA THR A 58 14.99 4.72 -8.83
C THR A 58 15.22 5.87 -7.87
N ASP A 59 15.87 6.92 -8.35
CA ASP A 59 16.06 8.16 -7.62
C ASP A 59 14.84 9.08 -7.67
N LEU A 60 13.87 8.82 -8.56
CA LEU A 60 12.60 9.57 -8.64
C LEU A 60 11.90 9.62 -7.28
N SER A 61 11.33 10.77 -6.93
CA SER A 61 10.56 10.92 -5.70
C SER A 61 9.22 10.17 -5.80
N LEU A 62 8.55 9.95 -4.65
CA LEU A 62 7.19 9.40 -4.69
C LEU A 62 6.25 10.35 -5.46
N GLN A 63 6.44 11.67 -5.35
CA GLN A 63 5.64 12.67 -6.06
C GLN A 63 5.79 12.50 -7.58
N ASP A 64 7.02 12.36 -8.06
CA ASP A 64 7.28 12.13 -9.48
C ASP A 64 6.59 10.85 -9.96
N LEU A 65 6.76 9.75 -9.22
CA LEU A 65 6.12 8.46 -9.53
C LEU A 65 4.59 8.55 -9.53
N SER A 66 3.99 9.24 -8.55
CA SER A 66 2.53 9.39 -8.43
C SER A 66 1.91 10.24 -9.54
N ALA A 67 2.72 11.06 -10.21
CA ALA A 67 2.32 11.97 -11.27
C ALA A 67 2.53 11.39 -12.67
N MET A 68 3.23 10.26 -12.82
CA MET A 68 3.50 9.64 -14.12
C MET A 68 2.19 9.29 -14.83
N GLY A 69 2.07 9.74 -16.08
CA GLY A 69 0.97 9.40 -16.97
C GLY A 69 1.07 7.97 -17.49
N ILE A 70 0.01 7.48 -18.13
CA ILE A 70 -0.01 6.13 -18.72
C ILE A 70 1.13 5.96 -19.72
N ASP A 71 1.35 6.95 -20.58
CA ASP A 71 2.41 6.92 -21.60
C ASP A 71 3.81 6.91 -20.95
N ASP A 72 4.01 7.64 -19.85
CA ASP A 72 5.29 7.65 -19.13
C ASP A 72 5.60 6.28 -18.49
N TRP A 73 4.56 5.55 -18.06
CA TRP A 73 4.71 4.21 -17.49
C TRP A 73 5.10 3.15 -18.52
N GLU A 74 4.68 3.29 -19.79
CA GLU A 74 5.04 2.35 -20.86
C GLU A 74 6.56 2.33 -21.10
N ASP A 75 7.19 3.51 -21.00
CA ASP A 75 8.62 3.70 -21.24
C ASP A 75 9.47 3.62 -19.96
N PHE A 76 8.88 3.33 -18.79
CA PHE A 76 9.60 3.30 -17.52
C PHE A 76 10.15 1.90 -17.18
N PRO A 77 11.46 1.63 -17.35
CA PRO A 77 12.00 0.28 -17.21
C PRO A 77 12.37 -0.07 -15.76
N TYR A 78 12.30 0.89 -14.83
CA TYR A 78 12.86 0.77 -13.49
C TYR A 78 11.82 0.44 -12.43
N MET A 79 11.08 -0.66 -12.63
CA MET A 79 10.19 -1.22 -11.62
C MET A 79 10.18 -2.74 -11.61
N VAL A 80 9.89 -3.31 -10.44
CA VAL A 80 9.60 -4.75 -10.30
C VAL A 80 8.16 -4.90 -9.85
N ARG A 81 7.37 -5.63 -10.63
CA ARG A 81 5.95 -5.89 -10.34
C ARG A 81 5.76 -7.30 -9.78
N TYR A 82 4.99 -7.40 -8.71
CA TYR A 82 4.46 -8.65 -8.19
C TYR A 82 2.93 -8.59 -8.22
N SER A 83 2.30 -9.52 -8.91
CA SER A 83 0.84 -9.61 -9.03
C SER A 83 0.34 -10.78 -8.20
N ALA A 84 -0.61 -10.53 -7.28
CA ALA A 84 -1.23 -11.60 -6.51
C ALA A 84 -1.94 -12.62 -7.40
N LYS A 85 -2.45 -12.18 -8.55
CA LYS A 85 -3.06 -13.02 -9.58
C LYS A 85 -2.02 -13.94 -10.24
N ASP A 86 -0.87 -13.39 -10.59
CA ASP A 86 0.20 -14.13 -11.29
C ASP A 86 0.88 -15.13 -10.35
N ILE A 87 0.98 -14.78 -9.06
CA ILE A 87 1.45 -15.69 -7.99
C ILE A 87 0.44 -16.82 -7.75
N GLY A 88 -0.85 -16.55 -7.87
CA GLY A 88 -1.92 -17.56 -7.89
C GLY A 88 -2.26 -18.21 -6.55
N THR A 89 -1.58 -17.90 -5.45
CA THR A 89 -1.85 -18.50 -4.14
C THR A 89 -2.91 -17.72 -3.34
N ARG A 90 -3.66 -18.42 -2.49
CA ARG A 90 -4.61 -17.79 -1.55
C ARG A 90 -3.90 -16.82 -0.61
N GLU A 91 -2.76 -17.23 -0.06
CA GLU A 91 -1.92 -16.43 0.81
C GLU A 91 -1.52 -15.11 0.14
N ALA A 92 -1.06 -15.13 -1.11
CA ALA A 92 -0.66 -13.90 -1.80
C ALA A 92 -1.83 -12.93 -2.02
N LYS A 93 -3.01 -13.46 -2.37
CA LYS A 93 -4.22 -12.65 -2.54
C LYS A 93 -4.64 -11.98 -1.24
N GLU A 94 -4.67 -12.74 -0.15
CA GLU A 94 -5.04 -12.23 1.18
C GLU A 94 -4.02 -11.23 1.70
N THR A 95 -2.73 -11.56 1.63
CA THR A 95 -1.65 -10.67 2.08
C THR A 95 -1.64 -9.34 1.30
N PHE A 96 -1.81 -9.37 -0.03
CA PHE A 96 -1.75 -8.12 -0.81
C PHE A 96 -3.01 -7.27 -0.60
N ALA A 97 -4.19 -7.89 -0.46
CA ALA A 97 -5.41 -7.18 -0.12
C ALA A 97 -5.30 -6.52 1.28
N GLU A 98 -4.75 -7.24 2.25
CA GLU A 98 -4.51 -6.71 3.60
C GLU A 98 -3.50 -5.56 3.60
N LEU A 99 -2.38 -5.71 2.87
CA LEU A 99 -1.40 -4.64 2.73
C LEU A 99 -2.03 -3.38 2.11
N TYR A 100 -2.87 -3.53 1.07
CA TYR A 100 -3.56 -2.39 0.45
C TYR A 100 -4.45 -1.67 1.47
N ARG A 101 -5.20 -2.42 2.29
CA ARG A 101 -6.00 -1.85 3.37
C ARG A 101 -5.15 -1.07 4.37
N VAL A 102 -4.05 -1.66 4.85
CA VAL A 102 -3.14 -1.02 5.82
C VAL A 102 -2.54 0.27 5.25
N VAL A 103 -2.07 0.26 4.01
CA VAL A 103 -1.53 1.46 3.35
C VAL A 103 -2.62 2.54 3.21
N LYS A 104 -3.85 2.14 2.86
CA LYS A 104 -4.98 3.07 2.76
C LYS A 104 -5.39 3.65 4.12
N GLU A 105 -5.34 2.86 5.18
CA GLU A 105 -5.57 3.34 6.54
C GLU A 105 -4.53 4.39 6.96
N GLN A 106 -3.26 4.17 6.59
CA GLN A 106 -2.20 5.16 6.81
C GLN A 106 -2.46 6.46 6.05
N LEU A 107 -2.88 6.38 4.78
CA LEU A 107 -3.21 7.57 3.97
C LEU A 107 -4.24 8.47 4.65
N PHE A 108 -5.30 7.88 5.21
CA PHE A 108 -6.42 8.63 5.81
C PHE A 108 -6.27 8.87 7.31
N GLY A 109 -5.15 8.47 7.93
CA GLY A 109 -4.97 8.56 9.37
C GLY A 109 -6.01 7.75 10.17
N LEU A 110 -6.54 6.66 9.58
CA LEU A 110 -7.64 5.90 10.17
C LEU A 110 -7.26 5.26 11.50
N ASN A 111 -5.99 4.92 11.71
CA ASN A 111 -5.54 4.38 13.00
C ASN A 111 -5.83 5.34 14.17
N GLN A 112 -5.67 6.65 13.97
CA GLN A 112 -6.00 7.63 14.99
C GLN A 112 -7.52 7.69 15.22
N VAL A 113 -8.29 7.76 14.12
CA VAL A 113 -9.76 7.81 14.18
C VAL A 113 -10.33 6.57 14.90
N LEU A 114 -9.84 5.38 14.58
CA LEU A 114 -10.26 4.13 15.22
C LEU A 114 -9.87 4.09 16.71
N SER A 115 -8.67 4.57 17.05
CA SER A 115 -8.24 4.68 18.45
C SER A 115 -9.14 5.62 19.24
N ASP A 116 -9.52 6.75 18.65
CA ASP A 116 -10.44 7.72 19.26
C ASP A 116 -11.84 7.10 19.47
N ILE A 117 -12.36 6.35 18.49
CA ILE A 117 -13.65 5.64 18.62
C ILE A 117 -13.61 4.58 19.73
N ILE A 118 -12.56 3.75 19.76
CA ILE A 118 -12.42 2.70 20.79
C ILE A 118 -12.30 3.32 22.18
N SER A 119 -11.53 4.41 22.29
CA SER A 119 -11.40 5.11 23.56
C SER A 119 -12.78 5.61 24.01
N THR A 120 -13.50 6.39 23.19
CA THR A 120 -14.81 6.96 23.56
C THR A 120 -15.88 5.90 23.87
N ALA A 121 -15.90 4.77 23.16
CA ALA A 121 -16.83 3.67 23.44
C ALA A 121 -16.59 3.02 24.81
N ASN A 122 -15.33 2.90 25.25
CA ASN A 122 -14.99 2.31 26.55
C ASN A 122 -15.35 3.20 27.75
N TRP A 123 -15.63 4.49 27.56
CA TRP A 123 -16.05 5.40 28.65
C TRP A 123 -17.55 5.32 28.98
N GLY A 124 -18.34 4.56 28.22
CA GLY A 124 -19.77 4.34 28.50
C GLY A 124 -20.11 3.13 29.38
N ALA A 125 -19.11 2.32 29.79
CA ALA A 125 -19.31 1.08 30.54
C ALA A 125 -19.01 1.21 32.04
N SER A 126 -18.83 2.43 32.55
CA SER A 126 -18.55 2.70 33.97
C SER A 126 -19.37 3.90 34.45
N SER A 127 -20.67 3.69 34.60
CA SER A 127 -21.58 4.55 35.36
C SER A 127 -22.70 3.72 35.95
#